data_AF-A0A7L3GZK2-F1
#
_entry.id   AF-A0A7L3GZK2-F1
#
_cell.length_a   1.000
_cell.length_b   1.000
_cell.length_c   1.000
_cell.angle_alpha   90.00
_cell.angle_beta   90.00
_cell.angle_gamma   90.00
#
_symmetry.space_group_name_H-M   'P 1'
#
loop_
_entity.id
_entity.type
_entity.pdbx_description
1 polymer ?
#
loop_
_entity_poly.entity_id
_entity_poly.type
_entity_poly.pdbx_seq_one_letter_code
_entity_poly.pdbx_strand_id
1 'polypeptide(L)'
;RFIAKPCAINLGIQDSGPHRAQPNAILEKVFTSITKSPDGKRLEGLSKQLDWDVRKIQRWFRHRRNQDKPTTLTKFCESMWRFTFYLSIFFYGIRFLWTAPWFWDTRQCWYNYPFQPLTSRLYYYYILELAFYWSLMFSQFTDIKRKDFLIMFVHHLATIGLITFSYMNNMVRVGTLVLCLHDASDFLLEAAKLANYAKYQRLCDAFFMLFGVVFIVTRLGIYPFW
;
A
#
# COMPACT_ATOMS: atom_id res chain seq x y z
N ARG A 1 8.59 12.03 -1.77
CA ARG A 1 8.71 12.59 -0.38
C ARG A 1 8.72 14.12 -0.33
N PHE A 2 9.33 14.81 -1.31
CA PHE A 2 9.47 16.28 -1.31
C PHE A 2 8.13 17.04 -1.28
N ILE A 3 7.10 16.55 -1.99
CA ILE A 3 5.75 17.17 -2.02
C ILE A 3 4.87 16.67 -0.86
N ALA A 4 4.93 15.36 -0.56
CA ALA A 4 4.06 14.76 0.45
C ALA A 4 4.34 15.23 1.88
N LYS A 5 5.60 15.54 2.22
CA LYS A 5 5.98 15.99 3.56
C LYS A 5 5.40 17.38 3.89
N PRO A 6 5.52 18.42 3.03
CA PRO A 6 4.82 19.69 3.22
C PRO A 6 3.31 19.56 3.36
N CYS A 7 2.66 18.74 2.52
CA CYS A 7 1.21 18.50 2.62
C CYS A 7 0.82 17.88 3.97
N ALA A 8 1.60 16.91 4.45
CA ALA A 8 1.35 16.29 5.76
C ALA A 8 1.51 17.29 6.92
N ILE A 9 2.52 18.16 6.86
CA ILE A 9 2.76 19.20 7.87
C ILE A 9 1.60 20.21 7.88
N ASN A 10 1.13 20.64 6.70
CA ASN A 10 -0.03 21.53 6.59
C ASN A 10 -1.32 20.92 7.15
N LEU A 11 -1.45 19.59 7.08
CA LEU A 11 -2.56 18.83 7.68
C LEU A 11 -2.37 18.54 9.18
N GLY A 12 -1.33 19.12 9.82
CA GLY A 12 -1.06 18.96 11.25
C GLY A 12 -0.45 17.62 11.63
N ILE A 13 0.07 16.84 10.68
CA ILE A 13 0.77 15.58 10.95
C ILE A 13 2.18 15.90 11.43
N GLN A 14 2.39 15.80 12.75
CA GLN A 14 3.68 16.09 13.36
C GLN A 14 4.74 15.04 12.98
N ASP A 15 5.95 15.51 12.67
CA ASP A 15 7.16 14.69 12.44
C ASP A 15 7.81 14.23 13.77
N SER A 16 7.17 14.52 14.91
CA SER A 16 7.61 14.04 16.21
C SER A 16 7.43 12.52 16.26
N GLY A 17 8.49 11.80 15.89
CA GLY A 17 8.56 10.36 16.04
C GLY A 17 8.25 9.91 17.48
N PRO A 18 7.97 8.62 17.68
CA PRO A 18 7.73 8.06 19.01
C PRO A 18 8.82 8.50 20.01
N HIS A 19 8.39 8.92 21.20
CA HIS A 19 9.29 9.39 22.26
C HIS A 19 10.41 8.39 22.48
N ARG A 20 11.67 8.87 22.44
CA ARG A 20 12.82 7.99 22.52
C ARG A 20 12.93 7.36 23.90
N ALA A 21 13.22 6.06 23.97
CA ALA A 21 13.52 5.42 25.24
C ALA A 21 14.80 6.03 25.81
N GLN A 22 14.85 6.19 27.14
CA GLN A 22 16.04 6.71 27.82
C GLN A 22 17.28 5.88 27.45
N PRO A 23 18.43 6.47 27.12
CA PRO A 23 19.63 5.70 26.79
C PRO A 23 20.02 4.76 27.94
N ASN A 24 20.07 3.46 27.69
CA ASN A 24 20.54 2.46 28.66
C ASN A 24 21.16 1.27 27.92
N ALA A 25 22.49 1.13 28.01
CA ALA A 25 23.25 0.13 27.26
C ALA A 25 22.90 -1.31 27.66
N ILE A 26 22.56 -1.55 28.93
CA ILE A 26 22.18 -2.87 29.44
C ILE A 26 20.83 -3.28 28.84
N LEU A 27 19.83 -2.39 28.92
CA LEU A 27 18.50 -2.66 28.36
C LEU A 27 18.54 -2.79 26.83
N GLU A 28 19.35 -1.99 26.14
CA GLU A 28 19.53 -2.07 24.70
C GLU A 28 20.19 -3.39 24.27
N LYS A 29 21.21 -3.85 25.02
CA LYS A 29 21.82 -5.16 24.79
C LYS A 29 20.78 -6.28 24.94
N VAL A 30 20.00 -6.28 26.01
CA VAL A 30 18.94 -7.28 26.20
C VAL A 30 17.90 -7.22 25.07
N PHE A 31 17.48 -6.02 24.68
CA PHE A 31 16.49 -5.82 23.61
C PHE A 31 16.94 -6.37 22.26
N THR A 32 18.21 -6.16 21.92
CA THR A 32 18.76 -6.50 20.61
C THR A 32 19.25 -7.94 20.52
N SER A 33 19.87 -8.47 21.57
CA SER A 33 20.52 -9.79 21.52
C SER A 33 19.75 -10.92 22.22
N ILE A 34 18.80 -10.61 23.11
CA ILE A 34 18.11 -11.63 23.91
C ILE A 34 16.62 -11.69 23.60
N THR A 35 15.89 -10.61 23.90
CA THR A 35 14.43 -10.58 23.72
C THR A 35 13.89 -9.16 23.67
N LYS A 36 12.93 -8.93 22.78
CA LYS A 36 12.16 -7.68 22.70
C LYS A 36 11.06 -7.57 23.76
N SER A 37 10.71 -8.70 24.39
CA SER A 37 9.62 -8.82 25.36
C SER A 37 10.06 -9.71 26.53
N PRO A 38 10.82 -9.15 27.50
CA PRO A 38 11.29 -9.90 28.66
C PRO A 38 10.13 -10.35 29.57
N ASP A 39 10.29 -11.51 30.16
CA ASP A 39 9.40 -12.13 31.14
C ASP A 39 9.62 -11.57 32.57
N GLY A 40 8.73 -11.90 33.50
CA GLY A 40 8.73 -11.36 34.86
C GLY A 40 10.06 -11.55 35.60
N LYS A 41 10.64 -12.76 35.55
CA LYS A 41 11.92 -13.08 36.20
C LYS A 41 13.07 -12.22 35.67
N ARG A 42 13.11 -12.00 34.35
CA ARG A 42 14.15 -11.17 33.72
C ARG A 42 13.98 -9.69 34.06
N LEU A 43 12.74 -9.21 34.13
CA LEU A 43 12.46 -7.85 34.56
C LEU A 43 12.92 -7.60 36.00
N GLU A 44 12.72 -8.55 36.92
CA GLU A 44 13.22 -8.48 38.29
C GLU A 44 14.74 -8.49 38.36
N GLY A 45 15.41 -9.35 37.57
CA GLY A 45 16.87 -9.36 37.47
C GLY A 45 17.44 -8.03 36.97
N LEU A 46 16.82 -7.44 35.95
CA LEU A 46 17.18 -6.13 35.42
C LEU A 46 16.89 -5.00 36.42
N SER A 47 15.81 -5.11 37.19
CA SER A 47 15.46 -4.17 38.25
C SER A 47 16.55 -4.11 39.31
N LYS A 48 17.04 -5.27 39.76
CA LYS A 48 18.16 -5.36 40.71
C LYS A 48 19.48 -4.83 40.14
N GLN A 49 19.77 -5.12 38.87
CA GLN A 49 21.02 -4.71 38.23
C GLN A 49 21.09 -3.19 37.98
N LEU A 50 19.96 -2.57 37.63
CA LEU A 50 19.88 -1.16 37.23
C LEU A 50 19.40 -0.23 38.34
N ASP A 51 18.98 -0.79 39.48
CA ASP A 51 18.28 -0.08 40.56
C ASP A 51 17.07 0.70 40.04
N TRP A 52 16.31 0.08 39.14
CA TRP A 52 15.12 0.66 38.53
C TRP A 52 13.87 -0.12 38.91
N ASP A 53 12.75 0.58 39.09
CA ASP A 53 11.45 -0.09 39.19
C ASP A 53 11.16 -0.97 37.97
N VAL A 54 10.61 -2.16 38.22
CA VAL A 54 10.12 -3.07 37.17
C VAL A 54 9.19 -2.35 36.19
N ARG A 55 8.31 -1.47 36.69
CA ARG A 55 7.40 -0.65 35.85
C ARG A 55 8.15 0.30 34.93
N LYS A 56 9.26 0.90 35.39
CA LYS A 56 10.11 1.79 34.58
C LYS A 56 10.79 1.01 33.47
N ILE A 57 11.30 -0.19 33.76
CA ILE A 57 11.90 -1.08 32.77
C ILE A 57 10.85 -1.55 31.75
N GLN A 58 9.65 -1.95 32.18
CA GLN A 58 8.55 -2.30 31.27
C GLN A 58 8.17 -1.14 30.33
N ARG A 59 8.09 0.09 30.87
CA ARG A 59 7.87 1.30 30.07
C ARG A 59 8.99 1.51 29.07
N TRP A 60 10.25 1.33 29.47
CA TRP A 60 11.40 1.43 28.57
C TRP A 60 11.29 0.45 27.40
N PHE A 61 11.04 -0.85 27.65
CA PHE A 61 10.87 -1.85 26.60
C PHE A 61 9.69 -1.51 25.68
N ARG A 62 8.60 -0.98 26.23
CA ARG A 62 7.45 -0.51 25.44
C ARG A 62 7.82 0.68 24.55
N HIS A 63 8.51 1.69 25.07
CA HIS A 63 8.99 2.82 24.28
C HIS A 63 9.98 2.37 23.20
N ARG A 64 10.94 1.51 23.54
CA ARG A 64 11.92 0.97 22.60
C ARG A 64 11.31 0.19 21.45
N ARG A 65 10.31 -0.66 21.72
CA ARG A 65 9.52 -1.35 20.68
C ARG A 65 8.73 -0.38 19.80
N ASN A 66 8.25 0.72 20.38
CA ASN A 66 7.51 1.73 19.63
C ASN A 66 8.44 2.64 18.82
N GLN A 67 9.71 2.81 19.21
CA GLN A 67 10.70 3.58 18.44
C GLN A 67 11.00 2.98 17.07
N ASP A 68 11.01 1.65 16.95
CA ASP A 68 11.21 0.96 15.67
C ASP A 68 9.96 1.02 14.77
N LYS A 69 8.83 1.52 15.29
CA LYS A 69 7.62 1.64 14.48
C LYS A 69 7.72 2.86 13.57
N PRO A 70 7.31 2.72 12.31
CA PRO A 70 7.29 3.84 11.38
C PRO A 70 6.30 4.90 11.84
N THR A 71 6.72 6.15 11.64
CA THR A 71 5.92 7.33 11.99
C THR A 71 4.68 7.43 11.11
N THR A 72 3.65 8.13 11.61
CA THR A 72 2.46 8.44 10.83
C THR A 72 2.80 9.23 9.57
N LEU A 73 3.81 10.10 9.64
CA LEU A 73 4.32 10.86 8.49
C LEU A 73 4.86 9.94 7.38
N THR A 74 5.66 8.92 7.71
CA THR A 74 6.17 7.96 6.74
C THR A 74 5.01 7.22 6.06
N LYS A 75 4.05 6.73 6.85
CA LYS A 75 2.85 6.06 6.32
C LYS A 75 2.03 6.97 5.40
N PHE A 76 1.86 8.24 5.80
CA PHE A 76 1.16 9.22 4.98
C PHE A 76 1.86 9.46 3.65
N CYS A 77 3.20 9.62 3.66
CA CYS A 77 3.96 9.82 2.43
C CYS A 77 3.90 8.61 1.49
N GLU A 78 3.96 7.39 2.02
CA GLU A 78 3.79 6.15 1.25
C GLU A 78 2.38 6.08 0.63
N SER A 79 1.33 6.31 1.43
CA SER A 79 -0.04 6.31 0.92
C SER A 79 -0.31 7.43 -0.07
N MET A 80 0.31 8.61 0.09
CA MET A 80 0.11 9.73 -0.82
C MET A 80 0.73 9.46 -2.19
N TRP A 81 1.89 8.80 -2.23
CA TRP A 81 2.51 8.37 -3.49
C TRP A 81 1.59 7.39 -4.23
N ARG A 82 1.10 6.36 -3.53
CA ARG A 82 0.20 5.35 -4.10
C ARG A 82 -1.12 5.97 -4.56
N PHE A 83 -1.71 6.85 -3.75
CA PHE A 83 -2.91 7.62 -4.10
C PHE A 83 -2.74 8.38 -5.41
N THR A 84 -1.67 9.18 -5.53
CA THR A 84 -1.43 10.00 -6.73
C THR A 84 -1.25 9.12 -7.96
N PHE A 85 -0.53 8.00 -7.85
CA PHE A 85 -0.36 7.07 -8.96
C PHE A 85 -1.69 6.44 -9.37
N TYR A 86 -2.41 5.81 -8.43
CA TYR A 86 -3.69 5.15 -8.72
C TYR A 86 -4.73 6.11 -9.29
N LEU A 87 -4.81 7.33 -8.76
CA LEU A 87 -5.72 8.35 -9.28
C LEU A 87 -5.37 8.72 -10.73
N SER A 88 -4.09 8.99 -10.99
CA SER A 88 -3.61 9.41 -12.31
C SER A 88 -3.81 8.32 -13.35
N ILE A 89 -3.44 7.08 -13.01
CA ILE A 89 -3.50 5.96 -13.93
C ILE A 89 -4.94 5.53 -14.20
N PHE A 90 -5.83 5.60 -13.20
CA PHE A 90 -7.26 5.33 -13.39
C PHE A 90 -7.91 6.34 -14.34
N PHE A 91 -7.69 7.64 -14.15
CA PHE A 91 -8.24 8.65 -15.07
C PHE A 91 -7.65 8.54 -16.48
N TYR A 92 -6.35 8.23 -16.59
CA TYR A 92 -5.72 7.95 -17.88
C TYR A 92 -6.36 6.72 -18.55
N GLY A 93 -6.55 5.63 -17.81
CA GLY A 93 -7.18 4.39 -18.26
C GLY A 93 -8.61 4.62 -18.75
N ILE A 94 -9.45 5.32 -17.98
CA ILE A 94 -10.81 5.69 -18.38
C ILE A 94 -10.80 6.55 -19.64
N ARG A 95 -9.97 7.59 -19.71
CA ARG A 95 -9.90 8.46 -20.90
C ARG A 95 -9.47 7.70 -22.16
N PHE A 96 -8.52 6.79 -22.02
CA PHE A 96 -8.07 5.93 -23.10
C PHE A 96 -9.18 4.95 -23.53
N LEU A 97 -9.73 4.18 -22.58
CA LEU A 97 -10.73 3.15 -22.82
C LEU A 97 -12.04 3.71 -23.36
N TRP A 98 -12.43 4.92 -22.96
CA TRP A 98 -13.64 5.57 -23.49
C TRP A 98 -13.63 5.67 -25.03
N THR A 99 -12.44 5.83 -25.62
CA THR A 99 -12.27 5.88 -27.09
C THR A 99 -12.06 4.51 -27.73
N ALA A 100 -11.94 3.45 -26.93
CA ALA A 100 -11.68 2.11 -27.40
C ALA A 100 -13.00 1.33 -27.64
N PRO A 101 -13.18 0.69 -28.81
CA PRO A 101 -14.42 -0.05 -29.09
C PRO A 101 -14.72 -1.17 -28.09
N TRP A 102 -13.68 -1.82 -27.56
CA TRP A 102 -13.82 -2.92 -26.60
C TRP A 102 -14.26 -2.49 -25.20
N PHE A 103 -14.27 -1.19 -24.90
CA PHE A 103 -14.89 -0.65 -23.68
C PHE A 103 -16.42 -0.55 -23.78
N TRP A 104 -16.98 -0.65 -24.99
CA TRP A 104 -18.43 -0.59 -25.18
C TRP A 104 -18.99 -1.93 -25.63
N ASP A 105 -18.19 -2.72 -26.35
CA ASP A 105 -18.53 -4.06 -26.79
C ASP A 105 -17.37 -5.02 -26.55
N THR A 106 -17.45 -5.85 -25.50
CA THR A 106 -16.37 -6.77 -25.10
C THR A 106 -16.12 -7.87 -26.12
N ARG A 107 -17.02 -8.12 -27.08
CA ARG A 107 -16.74 -9.02 -28.23
C ARG A 107 -15.58 -8.51 -29.08
N GLN A 108 -15.36 -7.19 -29.11
CA GLN A 108 -14.22 -6.57 -29.78
C GLN A 108 -12.88 -6.92 -29.13
N CYS A 109 -12.86 -7.42 -27.88
CA CYS A 109 -11.65 -7.97 -27.28
C CYS A 109 -11.14 -9.21 -28.00
N TRP A 110 -12.02 -9.98 -28.64
CA TRP A 110 -11.69 -11.26 -29.28
C TRP A 110 -11.59 -11.15 -30.80
N TYR A 111 -12.11 -10.06 -31.38
CA TYR A 111 -12.00 -9.80 -32.80
C TYR A 111 -10.52 -9.76 -33.25
N ASN A 112 -10.18 -10.57 -34.25
CA ASN A 112 -8.82 -10.77 -34.76
C ASN A 112 -7.78 -11.23 -33.73
N TYR A 113 -8.18 -11.79 -32.59
CA TYR A 113 -7.24 -12.46 -31.68
C TYR A 113 -6.67 -13.74 -32.33
N PRO A 114 -5.35 -14.02 -32.24
CA PRO A 114 -4.30 -13.30 -31.51
C PRO A 114 -3.54 -12.26 -32.36
N PHE A 115 -3.98 -11.91 -33.57
CA PHE A 115 -3.32 -10.98 -34.50
C PHE A 115 -3.77 -9.52 -34.33
N GLN A 116 -3.94 -9.07 -33.09
CA GLN A 116 -4.37 -7.71 -32.79
C GLN A 116 -3.18 -6.75 -32.82
N PRO A 117 -3.29 -5.58 -33.49
CA PRO A 117 -2.20 -4.62 -33.53
C PRO A 117 -2.02 -3.93 -32.17
N LEU A 118 -0.78 -3.93 -31.67
CA LEU A 118 -0.42 -3.23 -30.44
C LEU A 118 -0.18 -1.75 -30.75
N THR A 119 -1.16 -0.89 -30.40
CA THR A 119 -1.00 0.56 -30.53
C THR A 119 -0.08 1.11 -29.44
N SER A 120 0.63 2.22 -29.70
CA SER A 120 1.54 2.83 -28.72
C SER A 120 0.84 3.20 -27.41
N ARG A 121 -0.42 3.66 -27.46
CA ARG A 121 -1.21 3.99 -26.26
C ARG A 121 -1.48 2.76 -25.38
N LEU A 122 -1.82 1.63 -25.99
CA LEU A 122 -1.98 0.34 -25.29
C LEU A 122 -0.67 -0.07 -24.63
N TYR A 123 0.43 -0.01 -25.39
CA TYR A 123 1.75 -0.35 -24.89
C TYR A 123 2.13 0.49 -23.66
N TYR A 124 2.02 1.81 -23.73
CA TYR A 124 2.35 2.67 -22.59
C TYR A 124 1.46 2.43 -21.38
N TYR A 125 0.15 2.22 -21.58
CA TYR A 125 -0.74 1.90 -20.46
C TYR A 125 -0.28 0.62 -19.74
N TYR A 126 -0.02 -0.43 -20.51
CA TYR A 126 0.41 -1.73 -19.98
C TYR A 126 1.76 -1.68 -19.27
N ILE A 127 2.75 -1.01 -19.87
CA ILE A 127 4.09 -0.93 -19.30
C ILE A 127 4.11 -0.03 -18.06
N LEU A 128 3.33 1.05 -18.02
CA LEU A 128 3.22 1.89 -16.83
C LEU A 128 2.64 1.12 -15.64
N GLU A 129 1.56 0.37 -15.84
CA GLU A 129 0.96 -0.48 -14.80
C GLU A 129 1.95 -1.56 -14.34
N LEU A 130 2.54 -2.29 -15.28
CA LEU A 130 3.52 -3.33 -14.97
C LEU A 130 4.72 -2.78 -14.19
N ALA A 131 5.27 -1.64 -14.60
CA ALA A 131 6.38 -0.99 -13.91
C ALA A 131 6.00 -0.56 -12.50
N PHE A 132 4.77 -0.08 -12.30
CA PHE A 132 4.29 0.28 -10.97
C PHE A 132 4.12 -0.94 -10.07
N TYR A 133 3.54 -2.04 -10.54
CA TYR A 133 3.45 -3.28 -9.77
C TYR A 133 4.84 -3.85 -9.42
N TRP A 134 5.82 -3.77 -10.33
CA TRP A 134 7.21 -4.09 -10.01
C TRP A 134 7.80 -3.16 -8.94
N SER A 135 7.51 -1.85 -9.02
CA SER A 135 7.94 -0.90 -7.99
C SER A 135 7.36 -1.24 -6.62
N LEU A 136 6.10 -1.68 -6.55
CA LEU A 136 5.46 -2.15 -5.32
C LEU A 136 6.06 -3.48 -4.84
N MET A 137 6.35 -4.39 -5.76
CA MET A 137 6.98 -5.68 -5.48
C MET A 137 8.34 -5.52 -4.78
N PHE A 138 9.15 -4.54 -5.18
CA PHE A 138 10.44 -4.29 -4.55
C PHE A 138 10.34 -3.36 -3.33
N SER A 139 9.51 -2.32 -3.40
CA SER A 139 9.38 -1.37 -2.28
C SER A 139 8.84 -2.02 -1.02
N GLN A 140 8.04 -3.08 -1.08
CA GLN A 140 7.58 -3.78 0.14
C GLN A 140 8.72 -4.33 1.02
N PHE A 141 9.93 -4.55 0.47
CA PHE A 141 11.09 -4.98 1.26
C PHE A 141 11.73 -3.83 2.04
N THR A 142 11.62 -2.60 1.52
CA THR A 142 12.17 -1.38 2.12
C THR A 142 11.14 -0.58 2.92
N ASP A 143 9.87 -0.69 2.52
CA ASP A 143 8.73 -0.05 3.15
C ASP A 143 8.41 -0.73 4.49
N ILE A 144 7.44 -0.14 5.17
CA ILE A 144 6.92 -0.63 6.45
C ILE A 144 6.46 -2.08 6.30
N LYS A 145 7.17 -3.02 6.94
CA LYS A 145 6.71 -4.41 7.05
C LYS A 145 5.40 -4.48 7.82
N ARG A 146 4.34 -4.89 7.13
CA ARG A 146 3.01 -5.13 7.69
C ARG A 146 2.81 -6.63 7.92
N LYS A 147 1.79 -6.99 8.70
CA LYS A 147 1.50 -8.40 9.07
C LYS A 147 1.06 -9.24 7.87
N ASP A 148 0.50 -8.58 6.86
CA ASP A 148 0.03 -9.09 5.58
C ASP A 148 1.12 -9.15 4.50
N PHE A 149 2.40 -9.00 4.87
CA PHE A 149 3.53 -8.98 3.93
C PHE A 149 3.52 -10.15 2.93
N LEU A 150 3.39 -11.39 3.41
CA LEU A 150 3.45 -12.57 2.53
C LEU A 150 2.25 -12.61 1.56
N ILE A 151 1.06 -12.28 2.05
CA ILE A 151 -0.17 -12.26 1.25
C ILE A 151 -0.03 -11.21 0.14
N MET A 152 0.40 -9.99 0.48
CA MET A 152 0.62 -8.94 -0.51
C MET A 152 1.76 -9.30 -1.47
N PHE A 153 2.85 -9.92 -1.00
CA PHE A 153 3.94 -10.35 -1.87
C PHE A 153 3.45 -11.33 -2.95
N VAL A 154 2.73 -12.38 -2.54
CA VAL A 154 2.14 -13.36 -3.47
C VAL A 154 1.13 -12.69 -4.40
N HIS A 155 0.32 -11.76 -3.90
CA HIS A 155 -0.61 -10.99 -4.72
C HIS A 155 0.10 -10.20 -5.82
N HIS A 156 1.16 -9.44 -5.51
CA HIS A 156 1.91 -8.69 -6.52
C HIS A 156 2.57 -9.64 -7.53
N LEU A 157 3.02 -10.82 -7.10
CA LEU A 157 3.64 -11.79 -8.00
C LEU A 157 2.60 -12.34 -8.97
N ALA A 158 1.40 -12.64 -8.47
CA ALA A 158 0.28 -13.06 -9.28
C ALA A 158 -0.16 -11.97 -10.27
N THR A 159 -0.30 -10.71 -9.84
CA THR A 159 -0.71 -9.61 -10.74
C THR A 159 0.34 -9.35 -11.81
N ILE A 160 1.64 -9.30 -11.47
CA ILE A 160 2.74 -9.19 -12.45
C ILE A 160 2.71 -10.35 -13.43
N GLY A 161 2.51 -11.58 -12.93
CA GLY A 161 2.37 -12.77 -13.76
C GLY A 161 1.20 -12.69 -14.74
N LEU A 162 0.01 -12.29 -14.25
CA LEU A 162 -1.19 -12.15 -15.07
C LEU A 162 -1.06 -11.06 -16.13
N ILE A 163 -0.48 -9.90 -15.78
CA ILE A 163 -0.21 -8.82 -16.72
C ILE A 163 0.77 -9.30 -17.80
N THR A 164 1.89 -9.90 -17.40
CA THR A 164 2.90 -10.42 -18.33
C THR A 164 2.33 -11.50 -19.25
N PHE A 165 1.56 -12.45 -18.69
CA PHE A 165 0.89 -13.50 -19.45
C PHE A 165 -0.10 -12.92 -20.47
N SER A 166 -0.91 -11.96 -20.05
CA SER A 166 -1.86 -11.28 -20.95
C SER A 166 -1.13 -10.58 -22.10
N TYR A 167 -0.01 -9.90 -21.81
CA TYR A 167 0.80 -9.23 -22.82
C TYR A 167 1.43 -10.22 -23.81
N MET A 168 2.05 -11.30 -23.31
CA MET A 168 2.72 -12.31 -24.16
C MET A 168 1.76 -13.05 -25.08
N ASN A 169 0.51 -13.26 -24.65
CA ASN A 169 -0.53 -13.91 -25.47
C ASN A 169 -1.34 -12.92 -26.33
N ASN A 170 -0.97 -11.64 -26.35
CA ASN A 170 -1.71 -10.58 -27.05
C ASN A 170 -3.18 -10.44 -26.61
N MET A 171 -3.50 -10.74 -25.34
CA MET A 171 -4.82 -10.51 -24.73
C MET A 171 -4.96 -9.08 -24.20
N VAL A 172 -4.22 -8.13 -24.78
CA VAL A 172 -4.06 -6.77 -24.25
C VAL A 172 -5.37 -5.99 -24.14
N ARG A 173 -6.34 -6.22 -25.05
CA ARG A 173 -7.67 -5.58 -24.97
C ARG A 173 -8.40 -5.98 -23.69
N VAL A 174 -8.54 -7.28 -23.45
CA VAL A 174 -9.11 -7.82 -22.20
C VAL A 174 -8.29 -7.32 -21.00
N GLY A 175 -6.97 -7.42 -21.09
CA GLY A 175 -6.07 -6.95 -20.04
C GLY A 175 -6.31 -5.50 -19.61
N THR A 176 -6.51 -4.58 -20.56
CA THR A 176 -6.80 -3.17 -20.23
C THR A 176 -8.12 -2.96 -19.52
N LEU A 177 -9.12 -3.79 -19.81
CA LEU A 177 -10.40 -3.78 -19.12
C LEU A 177 -10.26 -4.26 -17.67
N VAL A 178 -9.54 -5.36 -17.47
CA VAL A 178 -9.25 -5.92 -16.14
C VAL A 178 -8.48 -4.90 -15.30
N LEU A 179 -7.39 -4.31 -15.84
CA LEU A 179 -6.60 -3.30 -15.14
C LEU A 179 -7.50 -2.15 -14.65
N CYS A 180 -8.24 -1.53 -15.55
CA CYS A 180 -9.10 -0.38 -15.21
C CYS A 180 -10.16 -0.72 -14.15
N LEU A 181 -10.79 -1.89 -14.22
CA LEU A 181 -11.78 -2.33 -13.22
C LEU A 181 -11.17 -2.55 -11.83
N HIS A 182 -9.94 -3.05 -11.79
CA HIS A 182 -9.19 -3.26 -10.56
C HIS A 182 -8.68 -1.93 -9.98
N ASP A 183 -8.23 -0.98 -10.80
CA ASP A 183 -7.71 0.30 -10.29
C ASP A 183 -8.82 1.24 -9.76
N ALA A 184 -10.07 1.02 -10.19
CA ALA A 184 -11.20 1.89 -9.89
C ALA A 184 -11.45 2.15 -8.40
N SER A 185 -11.09 1.22 -7.51
CA SER A 185 -11.27 1.38 -6.07
C SER A 185 -9.99 1.82 -5.34
N ASP A 186 -8.82 1.66 -5.95
CA ASP A 186 -7.58 1.61 -5.18
C ASP A 186 -7.14 2.99 -4.70
N PHE A 187 -7.43 4.03 -5.50
CA PHE A 187 -7.24 5.41 -5.06
C PHE A 187 -8.18 5.79 -3.90
N LEU A 188 -9.40 5.23 -3.82
CA LEU A 188 -10.33 5.49 -2.71
C LEU A 188 -9.80 4.88 -1.40
N LEU A 189 -9.22 3.68 -1.47
CA LEU A 189 -8.60 3.05 -0.31
C LEU A 189 -7.41 3.86 0.21
N GLU A 190 -6.55 4.36 -0.67
CA GLU A 190 -5.45 5.23 -0.26
C GLU A 190 -5.95 6.59 0.26
N ALA A 191 -7.02 7.15 -0.30
CA ALA A 191 -7.67 8.35 0.24
C ALA A 191 -8.20 8.15 1.67
N ALA A 192 -8.83 7.01 1.96
CA ALA A 192 -9.28 6.66 3.30
C ALA A 192 -8.08 6.58 4.29
N LYS A 193 -6.97 5.97 3.88
CA LYS A 193 -5.74 5.92 4.69
C LYS A 193 -5.19 7.32 4.98
N LEU A 194 -5.13 8.19 3.97
CA LEU A 194 -4.69 9.57 4.14
C LEU A 194 -5.57 10.35 5.13
N ALA A 195 -6.91 10.21 5.02
CA ALA A 195 -7.85 10.82 5.95
C ALA A 195 -7.68 10.29 7.38
N ASN A 196 -7.47 8.99 7.55
CA ASN A 196 -7.18 8.38 8.86
C ASN A 196 -5.88 8.94 9.47
N TYR A 197 -4.82 9.06 8.69
CA TYR A 197 -3.54 9.62 9.15
C TYR A 197 -3.65 11.11 9.51
N ALA A 198 -4.51 11.87 8.83
CA ALA A 198 -4.85 13.26 9.15
C ALA A 198 -5.89 13.39 10.29
N LYS A 199 -6.35 12.28 10.88
CA LYS A 199 -7.38 12.24 11.95
C LYS A 199 -8.76 12.77 11.53
N TYR A 200 -9.10 12.71 10.24
CA TYR A 200 -10.42 13.09 9.72
C TYR A 200 -11.33 11.87 9.61
N GLN A 201 -11.91 11.44 10.74
CA GLN A 201 -12.68 10.20 10.83
C GLN A 201 -13.87 10.17 9.88
N ARG A 202 -14.68 11.24 9.81
CA ARG A 202 -15.85 11.29 8.92
C ARG A 202 -15.50 11.09 7.44
N LEU A 203 -14.39 11.68 6.99
CA LEU A 203 -13.90 11.52 5.61
C LEU A 203 -13.32 10.13 5.38
N CYS A 204 -12.58 9.59 6.35
CA CYS A 204 -12.08 8.22 6.31
C CYS A 204 -13.22 7.21 6.11
N ASP A 205 -14.28 7.31 6.93
CA ASP A 205 -15.42 6.41 6.87
C ASP A 205 -16.17 6.54 5.54
N ALA A 206 -16.35 7.78 5.05
CA ALA A 206 -16.98 8.03 3.75
C ALA A 206 -16.17 7.42 2.59
N PHE A 207 -14.85 7.65 2.53
CA PHE A 207 -14.01 7.06 1.49
C PHE A 207 -13.94 5.54 1.58
N PHE A 208 -13.93 4.98 2.79
CA PHE A 208 -13.90 3.54 2.99
C PHE A 208 -15.22 2.87 2.57
N MET A 209 -16.36 3.49 2.87
CA MET A 209 -17.66 3.03 2.38
C MET A 209 -17.74 3.09 0.85
N LEU A 210 -17.31 4.21 0.25
CA LEU A 210 -17.28 4.37 -1.21
C LEU A 210 -16.34 3.34 -1.86
N PHE A 211 -15.16 3.11 -1.27
CA PHE A 211 -14.26 2.04 -1.66
C PHE A 211 -14.96 0.69 -1.69
N GLY A 212 -15.69 0.32 -0.62
CA GLY A 212 -16.41 -0.96 -0.53
C GLY A 212 -17.47 -1.10 -1.62
N VAL A 213 -18.26 -0.05 -1.87
CA VAL A 213 -19.28 -0.05 -2.93
C VAL A 213 -18.63 -0.23 -4.31
N VAL A 214 -17.62 0.59 -4.64
CA VAL A 214 -16.93 0.51 -5.94
C VAL A 214 -16.25 -0.84 -6.10
N PHE A 215 -15.60 -1.36 -5.06
CA PHE A 215 -14.97 -2.67 -5.07
C PHE A 215 -15.96 -3.79 -5.38
N ILE A 216 -17.09 -3.83 -4.68
CA ILE A 216 -18.12 -4.85 -4.91
C ILE A 216 -18.69 -4.73 -6.33
N VAL A 217 -19.05 -3.51 -6.75
CA VAL A 217 -19.65 -3.29 -8.07
C VAL A 217 -18.68 -3.67 -9.19
N THR A 218 -17.43 -3.22 -9.15
CA THR A 218 -16.51 -3.52 -10.26
C THR A 218 -16.09 -4.99 -10.30
N ARG A 219 -15.93 -5.67 -9.16
CA ARG A 219 -15.43 -7.06 -9.10
C ARG A 219 -16.53 -8.12 -9.16
N LEU A 220 -17.71 -7.87 -8.62
CA LEU A 220 -18.81 -8.83 -8.57
C LEU A 220 -19.96 -8.47 -9.51
N GLY A 221 -20.11 -7.20 -9.86
CA GLY A 221 -21.17 -6.72 -10.76
C GLY A 221 -20.70 -6.58 -12.21
N ILE A 222 -19.58 -5.91 -12.45
CA ILE A 222 -19.12 -5.65 -13.83
C ILE A 222 -18.25 -6.81 -14.32
N TYR A 223 -17.14 -7.12 -13.63
CA TYR A 223 -16.17 -8.12 -14.07
C TYR A 223 -16.74 -9.50 -14.51
N PRO A 224 -17.73 -10.11 -13.84
CA PRO A 224 -18.26 -11.41 -14.27
C PRO A 224 -19.31 -11.34 -15.39
N PHE A 225 -19.93 -10.19 -15.62
CA PHE A 225 -21.03 -10.02 -16.58
C PHE A 225 -20.65 -9.17 -17.81
N TRP A 226 -19.40 -8.71 -17.86
CA TRP A 226 -18.85 -7.83 -18.86
C TRP A 226 -17.73 -8.53 -19.62
#